data_AF-W7RPB3-F1
#
_entry.id   AF-W7RPB3-F1
#
_cell.length_a   1.000
_cell.length_b   1.000
_cell.length_c   1.000
_cell.angle_alpha   90.00
_cell.angle_beta   90.00
_cell.angle_gamma   90.00
#
_symmetry.space_group_name_H-M   'P 1'
#
loop_
_entity.id
_entity.type
_entity.pdbx_description
1 polymer ?
#
loop_
_entity_poly.entity_id
_entity_poly.type
_entity_poly.pdbx_seq_one_letter_code
_entity_poly.pdbx_strand_id
1 'polypeptide(L)'
;MEEQASKTAWLTKVWMSSLDTRVRKSHRKLDGQKADKDGYFHYGKWKSKAPRLWDVASMDIQCRCHTIYMVNGKLPEYRRGIDYMDDTYQKKLAARIDAYMSDLGLTYKQAFNKAYKEVKPPSVTIPFISYEEWRNQFSGKG
;
A
#
# COMPACT_ATOMS: atom_id res chain seq x y z
N MET A 1 7.91 -16.37 -17.03
CA MET A 1 7.62 -14.99 -17.47
C MET A 1 8.84 -14.09 -17.31
N GLU A 2 9.38 -13.94 -16.09
CA GLU A 2 10.60 -13.15 -15.83
C GLU A 2 11.80 -13.60 -16.68
N GLU A 3 12.09 -14.90 -16.71
CA GLU A 3 13.18 -15.49 -17.52
C GLU A 3 13.06 -15.26 -19.03
N GLN A 4 11.84 -15.21 -19.56
CA GLN A 4 11.63 -14.97 -21.00
C GLN A 4 11.76 -13.48 -21.32
N ALA A 5 11.24 -12.61 -20.44
CA ALA A 5 11.31 -11.16 -20.60
C ALA A 5 12.74 -10.63 -20.38
N SER A 6 13.54 -11.26 -19.52
CA SER A 6 14.94 -10.88 -19.30
C SER A 6 15.83 -11.10 -20.54
N LYS A 7 15.39 -11.89 -21.52
CA LYS A 7 16.09 -12.10 -22.80
C LYS A 7 16.04 -10.87 -23.71
N THR A 8 15.04 -9.99 -23.52
CA THR A 8 14.79 -8.84 -24.39
C THR A 8 14.76 -7.51 -23.64
N ALA A 9 14.69 -7.53 -22.31
CA ALA A 9 14.69 -6.33 -21.48
C ALA A 9 15.45 -6.55 -20.17
N TRP A 10 16.10 -5.51 -19.68
CA TRP A 10 16.69 -5.52 -18.35
C TRP A 10 15.59 -5.35 -17.30
N LEU A 11 15.41 -6.37 -16.45
CA LEU A 11 14.41 -6.35 -15.38
C LEU A 11 15.09 -6.12 -14.04
N THR A 12 14.64 -5.10 -13.31
CA THR A 12 15.05 -4.87 -11.92
C THR A 12 13.85 -5.00 -11.01
N LYS A 13 13.92 -5.94 -10.07
CA LYS A 13 12.84 -6.21 -9.12
C LYS A 13 12.76 -5.08 -8.08
N VAL A 14 11.56 -4.56 -7.84
CA VAL A 14 11.32 -3.43 -6.93
C VAL A 14 10.15 -3.73 -5.99
N TRP A 15 10.31 -3.36 -4.72
CA TRP A 15 9.26 -3.45 -3.73
C TRP A 15 8.28 -2.29 -3.87
N MET A 16 6.99 -2.60 -3.96
CA MET A 16 5.91 -1.63 -4.11
C MET A 16 4.90 -1.79 -2.98
N SER A 17 4.90 -0.87 -2.03
CA SER A 17 3.87 -0.79 -0.98
C SER A 17 2.52 -0.34 -1.54
N SER A 18 1.40 -0.83 -1.03
CA SER A 18 0.11 -0.22 -1.39
C SER A 18 0.07 1.24 -0.92
N LEU A 19 -0.48 2.13 -1.74
CA LEU A 19 -0.76 3.50 -1.33
C LEU A 19 -2.05 3.52 -0.52
N ASP A 20 -1.95 3.08 0.73
CA ASP A 20 -3.04 3.11 1.70
C ASP A 20 -2.53 3.30 3.14
N THR A 21 -3.43 3.76 4.02
CA THR A 21 -3.05 4.14 5.39
C THR A 21 -2.73 2.95 6.31
N ARG A 22 -3.04 1.72 5.88
CA ARG A 22 -2.90 0.48 6.68
C ARG A 22 -1.60 -0.27 6.40
N VAL A 23 -0.85 0.09 5.36
CA VAL A 23 0.50 -0.47 5.15
C VAL A 23 1.36 -0.19 6.38
N ARG A 24 2.10 -1.19 6.86
CA ARG A 24 2.93 -1.08 8.08
C ARG A 24 4.12 -0.15 7.87
N LYS A 25 4.54 0.55 8.93
CA LYS A 25 5.72 1.44 8.88
C LYS A 25 6.98 0.75 8.34
N SER A 26 7.22 -0.50 8.73
CA SER A 26 8.34 -1.31 8.22
C SER A 26 8.29 -1.49 6.70
N HIS A 27 7.11 -1.72 6.14
CA HIS A 27 6.94 -1.94 4.71
C HIS A 27 6.94 -0.65 3.90
N ARG A 28 6.45 0.47 4.47
CA ARG A 28 6.56 1.80 3.86
C ARG A 28 8.01 2.15 3.55
N LYS A 29 8.93 1.81 4.47
CA LYS A 29 10.38 2.01 4.31
C LYS A 29 10.99 1.19 3.16
N LEU A 30 10.29 0.17 2.68
CA LEU A 30 10.73 -0.66 1.55
C LEU A 30 10.17 -0.18 0.22
N ASP A 31 9.22 0.77 0.18
CA ASP A 31 8.68 1.27 -1.09
C ASP A 31 9.81 1.83 -1.98
N GLY A 32 9.90 1.34 -3.21
CA GLY A 32 10.97 1.71 -4.14
C GLY A 32 12.29 0.97 -3.93
N GLN A 33 12.45 0.13 -2.89
CA GLN A 33 13.67 -0.65 -2.70
C GLN A 33 13.85 -1.63 -3.87
N LYS A 34 15.00 -1.56 -4.53
CA LYS A 34 15.42 -2.55 -5.52
C LYS A 34 15.94 -3.80 -4.80
N ALA A 35 15.60 -4.97 -5.31
CA ALA A 35 16.19 -6.20 -4.80
C ALA A 35 17.69 -6.23 -5.10
N ASP A 36 18.46 -6.91 -4.25
CA ASP A 36 19.89 -7.13 -4.48
C ASP A 36 20.14 -8.09 -5.65
N LYS A 37 21.43 -8.35 -5.93
CA LYS A 37 21.86 -9.27 -6.99
C LYS A 37 21.31 -10.70 -6.86
N ASP A 38 20.95 -11.11 -5.64
CA ASP A 38 20.43 -12.44 -5.32
C ASP A 38 18.88 -12.43 -5.25
N GLY A 39 18.26 -11.29 -5.59
CA GLY A 39 16.81 -11.09 -5.65
C GLY A 39 16.15 -10.83 -4.30
N TYR A 40 16.89 -10.41 -3.28
CA TYR A 40 16.37 -10.13 -1.94
C TYR A 40 16.14 -8.64 -1.67
N PHE A 41 15.03 -8.37 -0.99
CA PHE A 41 14.74 -7.14 -0.26
C PHE A 41 15.24 -7.25 1.17
N HIS A 42 15.62 -6.13 1.78
CA HIS A 42 16.28 -6.10 3.09
C HIS A 42 15.58 -5.14 4.05
N TYR A 43 15.29 -5.61 5.26
CA TYR A 43 14.76 -4.79 6.36
C TYR A 43 15.39 -5.17 7.69
N GLY A 44 16.26 -4.31 8.22
CA GLY A 44 17.01 -4.60 9.45
C GLY A 44 17.87 -5.86 9.27
N LYS A 45 17.66 -6.87 10.10
CA LYS A 45 18.36 -8.18 10.01
C LYS A 45 17.68 -9.18 9.07
N TRP A 46 16.49 -8.87 8.57
CA TRP A 46 15.72 -9.80 7.75
C TRP A 46 15.91 -9.50 6.27
N LYS A 47 15.73 -10.53 5.44
CA LYS A 47 15.66 -10.42 3.99
C LYS A 47 14.57 -11.31 3.43
N SER A 48 14.01 -10.94 2.28
CA SER A 48 12.96 -11.71 1.62
C SER A 48 12.98 -11.53 0.11
N LYS A 49 12.63 -12.58 -0.64
CA LYS A 49 12.51 -12.50 -2.10
C LYS A 49 11.24 -11.77 -2.56
N ALA A 50 10.21 -11.65 -1.72
CA ALA A 50 8.94 -11.00 -2.08
C ALA A 50 8.11 -10.63 -0.84
N PRO A 51 7.11 -9.74 -0.96
CA PRO A 51 6.09 -9.60 0.07
C PRO A 51 5.50 -10.95 0.47
N ARG A 52 5.29 -11.16 1.78
CA ARG A 52 4.75 -12.40 2.39
C ARG A 52 5.71 -13.60 2.44
N LEU A 53 7.00 -13.40 2.12
CA LEU A 53 8.03 -14.45 2.16
C LEU A 53 9.17 -14.14 3.15
N TRP A 54 8.89 -13.40 4.22
CA TRP A 54 9.90 -13.08 5.23
C TRP A 54 10.17 -14.23 6.21
N ASP A 55 9.25 -15.19 6.29
CA ASP A 55 9.22 -16.24 7.32
C ASP A 55 9.13 -15.64 8.74
N VAL A 56 8.44 -14.50 8.84
CA VAL A 56 8.24 -13.76 10.09
C VAL A 56 6.81 -13.25 10.08
N ALA A 57 5.97 -13.80 10.97
CA ALA A 57 4.54 -13.52 11.00
C ALA A 57 4.22 -12.01 10.98
N SER A 58 4.96 -11.18 11.74
CA SER A 58 4.75 -9.72 11.79
C SER A 58 5.05 -8.99 10.47
N MET A 59 5.85 -9.60 9.59
CA MET A 59 6.18 -9.09 8.25
C MET A 59 5.26 -9.69 7.17
N ASP A 60 4.68 -10.86 7.39
CA ASP A 60 3.96 -11.58 6.34
C ASP A 60 2.44 -11.41 6.40
N ILE A 61 1.83 -11.53 7.59
CA ILE A 61 0.37 -11.58 7.72
C ILE A 61 -0.26 -10.28 7.25
N GLN A 62 -1.38 -10.36 6.51
CA GLN A 62 -2.10 -9.18 6.00
C GLN A 62 -1.22 -8.18 5.22
N CYS A 63 -0.06 -8.59 4.71
CA CYS A 63 0.79 -7.73 3.90
C CYS A 63 0.05 -7.30 2.63
N ARG A 64 0.14 -6.01 2.31
CA ARG A 64 -0.57 -5.38 1.18
C ARG A 64 0.40 -5.03 0.04
N CYS A 65 1.70 -5.22 0.25
CA CYS A 65 2.74 -4.87 -0.71
C CYS A 65 2.80 -5.87 -1.87
N HIS A 66 3.40 -5.41 -2.96
CA HIS A 66 3.60 -6.14 -4.19
C HIS A 66 5.07 -6.03 -4.63
N THR A 67 5.48 -6.94 -5.49
CA THR A 67 6.70 -6.82 -6.27
C THR A 67 6.34 -6.30 -7.65
N ILE A 68 7.06 -5.29 -8.13
CA ILE A 68 7.01 -4.85 -9.52
C ILE A 68 8.40 -4.97 -10.16
N TYR A 69 8.46 -4.71 -11.46
CA TYR A 69 9.72 -4.65 -12.19
C TYR A 69 9.89 -3.27 -12.81
N MET A 70 11.09 -2.73 -12.68
CA MET A 70 11.58 -1.74 -13.61
C MET A 70 12.00 -2.44 -14.89
N VAL A 71 11.56 -1.92 -16.03
CA VAL A 71 11.91 -2.42 -17.35
C VAL A 71 12.85 -1.42 -18.00
N ASN A 72 14.05 -1.86 -18.34
CA ASN A 72 15.10 -1.01 -18.91
C ASN A 72 15.35 0.26 -18.08
N GLY A 73 15.37 0.11 -16.75
CA GLY A 73 15.61 1.21 -15.82
C GLY A 73 14.41 2.14 -15.58
N LYS A 74 13.22 1.83 -16.12
CA LYS A 74 12.01 2.66 -15.96
C LYS A 74 10.97 1.97 -15.08
N LEU A 75 10.41 2.73 -14.13
CA LEU A 75 9.22 2.34 -13.38
C LEU A 75 7.96 2.48 -14.27
N PRO A 76 6.85 1.81 -13.94
CA PRO A 76 5.59 2.05 -14.62
C PRO A 76 5.14 3.50 -14.43
N GLU A 77 4.46 4.07 -15.42
CA GLU A 77 3.96 5.45 -15.37
C GLU A 77 2.83 5.64 -14.36
N TYR A 78 2.10 4.56 -14.03
CA TYR A 78 0.96 4.58 -13.14
C TYR A 78 1.05 3.48 -12.09
N ARG A 79 0.47 3.72 -10.91
CA ARG A 79 0.25 2.69 -9.89
C ARG A 79 -1.13 2.83 -9.25
N ARG A 80 -1.62 1.73 -8.68
CA ARG A 80 -2.88 1.71 -7.93
C ARG A 80 -2.69 2.34 -6.55
N GLY A 81 -3.65 3.16 -6.14
CA GLY A 81 -3.75 3.72 -4.81
C GLY A 81 -5.17 3.74 -4.29
N ILE A 82 -5.33 4.15 -3.05
CA ILE A 82 -6.63 4.32 -2.41
C ILE A 82 -6.93 5.81 -2.30
N ASP A 83 -8.10 6.20 -2.81
CA ASP A 83 -8.60 7.56 -2.64
C ASP A 83 -9.50 7.61 -1.40
N TYR A 84 -8.94 8.18 -0.34
CA TYR A 84 -9.66 8.40 0.89
C TYR A 84 -10.44 9.72 0.88
N MET A 85 -10.21 10.62 -0.07
CA MET A 85 -10.89 11.92 -0.14
C MET A 85 -12.08 11.91 -1.11
N ASP A 86 -12.35 10.77 -1.76
CA ASP A 86 -13.55 10.59 -2.58
C ASP A 86 -14.83 10.98 -1.81
N ASP A 87 -15.61 11.88 -2.40
CA ASP A 87 -16.82 12.45 -1.78
C ASP A 87 -17.86 11.38 -1.45
N THR A 88 -18.01 10.38 -2.33
CA THR A 88 -18.99 9.31 -2.14
C THR A 88 -18.60 8.43 -0.96
N TYR A 89 -17.31 8.10 -0.85
CA TYR A 89 -16.75 7.37 0.28
C TYR A 89 -16.90 8.16 1.58
N GLN A 90 -16.56 9.46 1.59
CA GLN A 90 -16.66 10.30 2.78
C GLN A 90 -18.11 10.41 3.28
N LYS A 91 -19.08 10.62 2.38
CA LYS A 91 -20.51 10.64 2.73
C LYS A 91 -20.99 9.30 3.29
N LYS A 92 -20.61 8.18 2.67
CA LYS A 92 -20.96 6.83 3.16
C LYS A 92 -20.33 6.54 4.52
N LEU A 93 -19.09 6.95 4.72
CA LEU A 93 -18.37 6.76 5.98
C LEU A 93 -19.03 7.58 7.10
N ALA A 94 -19.31 8.86 6.86
CA ALA A 94 -19.99 9.73 7.81
C ALA A 94 -21.38 9.18 8.21
N ALA A 95 -22.22 8.85 7.22
CA ALA A 95 -23.53 8.27 7.48
C ALA A 95 -23.46 6.97 8.31
N ARG A 96 -22.43 6.13 8.07
CA ARG A 96 -22.24 4.90 8.84
C ARG A 96 -21.77 5.15 10.27
N ILE A 97 -20.95 6.18 10.49
CA ILE A 97 -20.54 6.62 11.82
C ILE A 97 -21.76 7.12 12.59
N ASP A 98 -22.57 7.98 11.98
CA ASP A 98 -23.76 8.56 12.61
C ASP A 98 -24.77 7.49 12.99
N ALA A 99 -25.05 6.53 12.10
CA ALA A 99 -25.89 5.37 12.41
C ALA A 99 -25.36 4.59 13.62
N TYR A 100 -24.04 4.39 13.73
CA TYR A 100 -23.47 3.68 14.88
C TYR A 100 -23.49 4.47 16.18
N MET A 101 -23.39 5.80 16.11
CA MET A 101 -23.54 6.65 17.29
C MET A 101 -25.00 6.69 17.76
N SER A 102 -25.95 6.81 16.83
CA SER A 102 -27.39 6.86 17.11
C SER A 102 -27.94 5.50 17.57
N ASP A 103 -27.74 4.46 16.77
CA ASP A 103 -28.44 3.17 16.95
C ASP A 103 -27.83 2.32 18.06
N LEU A 104 -26.51 2.45 18.26
CA LEU A 104 -25.75 1.62 19.21
C LEU A 104 -25.17 2.42 20.38
N GLY A 105 -25.40 3.74 20.44
CA GLY A 105 -24.85 4.60 21.49
C GLY A 105 -23.32 4.63 21.53
N LEU A 106 -22.64 4.30 20.43
CA LEU A 106 -21.18 4.22 20.41
C LEU A 106 -20.56 5.62 20.47
N THR A 107 -19.40 5.73 21.12
CA THR A 107 -18.58 6.94 20.98
C THR A 107 -18.09 7.10 19.54
N TYR A 108 -17.80 8.33 19.12
CA TYR A 108 -17.26 8.61 17.78
C TYR A 108 -16.06 7.70 17.43
N LYS A 109 -15.12 7.50 18.37
CA LYS A 109 -13.95 6.63 18.15
C LYS A 109 -14.34 5.17 17.87
N GLN A 110 -15.31 4.64 18.60
CA GLN A 110 -15.81 3.28 18.40
C GLN A 110 -16.57 3.16 17.09
N ALA A 111 -17.49 4.09 16.82
CA ALA A 111 -18.27 4.17 15.59
C ALA A 111 -17.36 4.30 14.36
N PHE A 112 -16.38 5.21 14.40
CA PHE A 112 -15.36 5.38 13.37
C PHE A 112 -14.59 4.09 13.12
N ASN A 113 -14.04 3.45 14.17
CA ASN A 113 -13.27 2.22 14.00
C ASN A 113 -14.11 1.08 13.40
N LYS A 114 -15.41 1.02 13.71
CA LYS A 114 -16.33 0.03 13.16
C LYS A 114 -16.68 0.36 11.70
N ALA A 115 -17.11 1.58 11.42
CA ALA A 115 -17.45 2.07 10.08
C ALA A 115 -16.24 1.98 9.12
N TYR A 116 -15.05 2.36 9.57
CA TYR A 116 -13.82 2.32 8.79
C TYR A 116 -13.41 0.89 8.38
N LYS A 117 -13.81 -0.13 9.15
CA LYS A 117 -13.62 -1.53 8.78
C LYS A 117 -14.61 -1.99 7.71
N GLU A 118 -15.80 -1.40 7.64
CA GLU A 118 -16.87 -1.83 6.75
C GLU A 118 -16.86 -1.05 5.43
N VAL A 119 -16.85 0.28 5.51
CA VAL A 119 -16.89 1.17 4.35
C VAL A 119 -15.51 1.20 3.70
N LYS A 120 -15.43 0.69 2.47
CA LYS A 120 -14.17 0.62 1.72
C LYS A 120 -14.02 1.84 0.80
N PRO A 121 -12.90 2.56 0.88
CA PRO A 121 -12.58 3.59 -0.10
C PRO A 121 -12.32 2.98 -1.48
N PRO A 122 -12.57 3.73 -2.56
CA PRO A 122 -12.33 3.26 -3.92
C PRO A 122 -10.83 3.07 -4.20
N SER A 123 -10.53 2.11 -5.07
CA SER A 123 -9.21 1.98 -5.69
C SER A 123 -9.14 2.89 -6.91
N VAL A 124 -8.07 3.67 -7.02
CA VAL A 124 -7.82 4.59 -8.13
C VAL A 124 -6.49 4.26 -8.81
N THR A 125 -6.34 4.66 -10.07
CA THR A 125 -5.07 4.62 -10.80
C THR A 125 -4.53 6.03 -10.88
N ILE A 126 -3.32 6.24 -10.38
CA ILE A 126 -2.68 7.56 -10.31
C ILE A 126 -1.29 7.49 -10.93
N PRO A 127 -0.69 8.64 -11.33
CA PRO A 127 0.71 8.69 -11.71
C PRO A 127 1.60 8.04 -10.66
N PHE A 128 2.70 7.42 -11.10
CA PHE A 128 3.60 6.77 -10.18
C PHE A 128 4.22 7.79 -9.23
N ILE A 129 3.94 7.59 -7.94
CA ILE A 129 4.50 8.34 -6.83
C ILE A 129 4.99 7.37 -5.77
N SER A 130 5.97 7.77 -4.97
CA SER A 130 6.39 6.99 -3.81
C SER A 130 5.30 6.98 -2.74
N TYR A 131 5.37 6.01 -1.83
CA TYR A 131 4.49 5.98 -0.67
C TYR A 131 4.60 7.26 0.18
N GLU A 132 5.81 7.81 0.33
CA GLU A 132 6.05 9.01 1.12
C GLU A 132 5.40 10.25 0.50
N GLU A 133 5.59 10.46 -0.81
CA GLU A 133 4.93 11.55 -1.55
C GLU A 133 3.41 11.43 -1.47
N TRP A 134 2.86 10.22 -1.73
CA TRP A 134 1.43 9.96 -1.57
C TRP A 134 0.94 10.30 -0.16
N ARG A 135 1.73 9.94 0.86
CA ARG A 135 1.37 10.18 2.26
C ARG A 135 1.39 11.67 2.60
N ASN A 136 2.31 12.44 2.04
CA ASN A 136 2.40 13.89 2.26
C ASN A 136 1.21 14.61 1.62
N GLN A 137 0.85 14.25 0.39
CA GLN A 137 -0.35 14.74 -0.30
C GLN A 137 -1.62 14.40 0.52
N PHE A 138 -1.74 13.15 0.97
CA PHE A 138 -2.88 12.72 1.80
C PHE A 138 -2.95 13.44 3.16
N SER A 139 -1.81 13.77 3.77
CA SER A 139 -1.77 14.35 5.13
C SER A 139 -1.86 15.88 5.14
N GLY A 140 -2.02 16.52 3.98
CA GLY A 140 -2.04 17.99 3.86
C GLY A 140 -0.71 18.66 4.21
N LYS A 141 0.41 17.94 4.09
CA LYS A 141 1.78 18.46 4.32
C LYS A 141 2.52 18.74 2.99
N GLY A 142 1.75 19.08 1.96
CA GLY A 142 2.26 19.48 0.65
C GLY A 142 2.71 20.93 0.63
#